data_AF-A0A2N1S9A2-F1
#
_entry.id   AF-A0A2N1S9A2-F1
#
_cell.length_a   1.000
_cell.length_b   1.000
_cell.length_c   1.000
_cell.angle_alpha   90.00
_cell.angle_beta   90.00
_cell.angle_gamma   90.00
#
_symmetry.space_group_name_H-M   'P 1'
#
loop_
_entity.id
_entity.type
_entity.pdbx_description
1 polymer ?
#
loop_
_entity_poly.entity_id
_entity_poly.type
_entity_poly.pdbx_seq_one_letter_code
_entity_poly.pdbx_strand_id
1 'polypeptide(L)'
;MVKHCHDGKTYWTFPGGAREQGETFEQAAVREVREETGITVRIIEHIFDEAYIHQGAESTSRCFFAAQVGNDPVVLGYDPEDLAKEQSARILQDIRWASLEEVRNDKQVARLLEYLAGKRRQEKRQRVVTRFWECVSNAEFEKLELHMTPHAKVYLPNTREVILGRADYILFNRSYPGRWYAEIERTCERDGLVITTAKVRSGDSSMSFYVTSYFAFEDDRISEIAEYWGENSEPPAWRRNGALTKRY
;
A
#
# COMPACT_ATOMS: atom_id res chain seq x y z
N MET A 1 8.13 -21.56 -8.62
CA MET A 1 7.65 -21.47 -10.01
C MET A 1 7.50 -22.88 -10.55
N VAL A 2 6.50 -23.08 -11.40
CA VAL A 2 6.24 -24.34 -12.10
C VAL A 2 6.54 -24.16 -13.58
N LYS A 3 6.94 -25.24 -14.25
CA LYS A 3 7.22 -25.26 -15.68
C LYS A 3 6.07 -25.96 -16.39
N HIS A 4 5.34 -25.22 -17.23
CA HIS A 4 4.24 -25.77 -18.02
C HIS A 4 4.69 -26.07 -19.44
N CYS A 5 4.11 -27.10 -20.06
CA CYS A 5 4.21 -27.44 -21.47
C CYS A 5 2.84 -27.31 -22.13
N HIS A 6 2.72 -26.44 -23.13
CA HIS A 6 1.52 -26.27 -23.93
C HIS A 6 1.89 -26.27 -25.41
N ASP A 7 1.26 -27.13 -26.22
CA ASP A 7 1.53 -27.29 -27.65
C ASP A 7 3.03 -27.43 -27.99
N GLY A 8 3.78 -28.19 -27.17
CA GLY A 8 5.21 -28.42 -27.34
C GLY A 8 6.12 -27.25 -26.95
N LYS A 9 5.57 -26.15 -26.44
CA LYS A 9 6.33 -25.02 -25.89
C LYS A 9 6.32 -25.08 -24.37
N THR A 10 7.50 -24.91 -23.77
CA THR A 10 7.61 -24.84 -22.31
C THR A 10 7.85 -23.42 -21.82
N TYR A 11 7.20 -23.04 -20.72
CA TYR A 11 7.41 -21.76 -20.05
C TYR A 11 7.32 -21.92 -18.53
N TRP A 12 8.00 -21.04 -17.80
CA TRP A 12 7.89 -20.96 -16.35
C TRP A 12 6.78 -19.98 -15.97
N THR A 13 6.01 -20.30 -14.94
CA THR A 13 4.94 -19.45 -14.42
C THR A 13 4.82 -19.60 -12.90
N PHE A 14 4.05 -18.72 -12.26
CA PHE A 14 3.56 -18.99 -10.91
C PHE A 14 2.58 -20.17 -10.94
N PRO A 15 2.51 -20.97 -9.85
CA PRO A 15 1.51 -22.01 -9.73
C PRO A 15 0.10 -21.43 -9.82
N GLY A 16 -0.80 -22.10 -10.52
CA GLY A 16 -2.17 -21.61 -10.70
C GLY A 16 -2.87 -22.16 -11.92
N GLY A 17 -4.19 -22.15 -11.85
CA GLY A 17 -5.07 -22.66 -12.89
C GLY A 17 -6.44 -21.99 -12.87
N ALA A 18 -7.40 -22.63 -13.55
CA ALA A 18 -8.74 -22.09 -13.71
C ALA A 18 -9.57 -22.24 -12.43
N ARG A 19 -10.52 -21.33 -12.24
CA ARG A 19 -11.47 -21.41 -11.14
C ARG A 19 -12.56 -22.44 -11.45
N GLU A 20 -12.80 -23.36 -10.53
CA GLU A 20 -13.89 -24.33 -10.58
C GLU A 20 -15.24 -23.73 -10.16
N GLN A 21 -16.32 -24.48 -10.39
CA GLN A 21 -17.65 -24.06 -9.99
C GLN A 21 -17.81 -24.12 -8.47
N GLY A 22 -18.21 -23.00 -7.86
CA GLY A 22 -18.50 -22.93 -6.42
C GLY A 22 -17.31 -22.52 -5.53
N GLU A 23 -16.11 -22.36 -6.08
CA GLU A 23 -14.95 -21.85 -5.33
C GLU A 23 -14.69 -20.35 -5.56
N THR A 24 -14.04 -19.68 -4.60
CA THR A 24 -13.49 -18.32 -4.76
C THR A 24 -12.12 -18.36 -5.46
N PHE A 25 -11.63 -17.20 -5.91
CA PHE A 25 -10.30 -17.11 -6.51
C PHE A 25 -9.18 -17.51 -5.53
N GLU A 26 -9.34 -17.19 -4.26
CA GLU A 26 -8.42 -17.57 -3.18
C GLU A 26 -8.42 -19.08 -2.97
N GLN A 27 -9.58 -19.72 -3.01
CA GLN A 27 -9.70 -21.18 -2.89
C GLN A 27 -9.04 -21.89 -4.08
N ALA A 28 -9.29 -21.40 -5.30
CA ALA A 28 -8.63 -21.88 -6.51
C ALA A 28 -7.10 -21.79 -6.37
N ALA A 29 -6.57 -20.62 -6.00
CA ALA A 29 -5.13 -20.45 -5.83
C ALA A 29 -4.51 -21.40 -4.78
N VAL A 30 -5.21 -21.66 -3.67
CA VAL A 30 -4.74 -22.62 -2.65
C VAL A 30 -4.75 -24.05 -3.18
N ARG A 31 -5.82 -24.45 -3.88
CA ARG A 31 -5.97 -25.78 -4.49
C ARG A 31 -4.87 -26.02 -5.53
N GLU A 32 -4.70 -25.10 -6.47
CA GLU A 32 -3.72 -25.20 -7.57
C GLU A 32 -2.28 -25.28 -7.04
N VAL A 33 -1.92 -24.46 -6.03
CA VAL A 33 -0.61 -24.57 -5.39
C VAL A 33 -0.42 -25.95 -4.76
N ARG A 34 -1.46 -26.50 -4.10
CA ARG A 34 -1.38 -27.84 -3.51
C ARG A 34 -1.24 -28.93 -4.58
N GLU A 35 -1.97 -28.81 -5.68
CA GLU A 35 -1.97 -29.78 -6.78
C GLU A 35 -0.65 -29.79 -7.55
N GLU A 36 -0.07 -28.62 -7.84
CA GLU A 36 1.13 -28.50 -8.66
C GLU A 36 2.44 -28.58 -7.86
N THR A 37 2.42 -28.22 -6.57
CA THR A 37 3.65 -28.11 -5.76
C THR A 37 3.66 -28.98 -4.53
N GLY A 38 2.53 -29.59 -4.17
CA GLY A 38 2.40 -30.40 -2.98
C GLY A 38 2.47 -29.63 -1.66
N ILE A 39 2.49 -28.30 -1.65
CA ILE A 39 2.54 -27.52 -0.39
C ILE A 39 1.18 -26.91 -0.07
N THR A 40 0.91 -26.73 1.21
CA THR A 40 -0.27 -25.99 1.67
C THR A 40 0.10 -24.53 1.88
N VAL A 41 -0.73 -23.60 1.40
CA VAL A 41 -0.52 -22.17 1.58
C VAL A 41 -1.75 -21.48 2.18
N ARG A 42 -1.52 -20.33 2.81
CA ARG A 42 -2.56 -19.40 3.22
C ARG A 42 -2.37 -18.08 2.48
N ILE A 43 -3.43 -17.60 1.85
CA ILE A 43 -3.44 -16.30 1.18
C ILE A 43 -3.25 -15.19 2.23
N ILE A 44 -2.32 -14.27 1.93
CA ILE A 44 -2.00 -13.11 2.77
C ILE A 44 -2.63 -11.85 2.20
N GLU A 45 -2.44 -11.61 0.90
CA GLU A 45 -2.95 -10.43 0.22
C GLU A 45 -3.17 -10.70 -1.27
N HIS A 46 -4.12 -9.99 -1.84
CA HIS A 46 -4.26 -9.82 -3.29
C HIS A 46 -3.19 -8.83 -3.78
N ILE A 47 -2.54 -9.15 -4.91
CA ILE A 47 -1.45 -8.33 -5.46
C ILE A 47 -1.94 -7.55 -6.68
N PHE A 48 -2.41 -8.25 -7.72
CA PHE A 48 -2.90 -7.61 -8.93
C PHE A 48 -3.89 -8.49 -9.69
N ASP A 49 -4.70 -7.83 -10.54
CA ASP A 49 -5.52 -8.47 -11.56
C ASP A 49 -4.91 -8.21 -12.95
N GLU A 50 -5.04 -9.19 -13.84
CA GLU A 50 -4.63 -9.09 -15.23
C GLU A 50 -5.78 -9.48 -16.14
N ALA A 51 -6.29 -8.53 -16.92
CA ALA A 51 -7.20 -8.82 -18.01
C ALA A 51 -6.42 -9.43 -19.18
N TYR A 52 -6.95 -10.49 -19.76
CA TYR A 52 -6.45 -11.14 -20.96
C TYR A 52 -7.61 -11.72 -21.78
N ILE A 53 -7.35 -12.06 -23.03
CA ILE A 53 -8.34 -12.71 -23.89
C ILE A 53 -8.07 -14.21 -23.89
N HIS A 54 -9.06 -15.00 -23.45
CA HIS A 54 -9.04 -16.45 -23.55
C HIS A 54 -10.19 -16.91 -24.44
N GLN A 55 -9.88 -17.64 -25.52
CA GLN A 55 -10.87 -18.15 -26.47
C GLN A 55 -11.86 -17.08 -26.99
N GLY A 56 -11.40 -15.83 -27.16
CA GLY A 56 -12.22 -14.73 -27.67
C GLY A 56 -13.10 -14.04 -26.61
N ALA A 57 -13.05 -14.47 -25.34
CA ALA A 57 -13.72 -13.84 -24.23
C ALA A 57 -12.73 -13.09 -23.33
N GLU A 58 -13.16 -11.96 -22.76
CA GLU A 58 -12.41 -11.29 -21.69
C GLU A 58 -12.36 -12.20 -20.46
N SER A 59 -11.15 -12.40 -19.96
CA SER A 59 -10.84 -13.23 -18.79
C SER A 59 -9.91 -12.47 -17.87
N THR A 60 -9.94 -12.79 -16.58
CA THR A 60 -9.11 -12.14 -15.56
C THR A 60 -8.27 -13.18 -14.83
N SER A 61 -6.96 -12.98 -14.78
CA SER A 61 -6.04 -13.69 -13.90
C SER A 61 -5.81 -12.86 -12.65
N ARG A 62 -5.77 -13.52 -11.48
CA ARG A 62 -5.59 -12.87 -10.19
C ARG A 62 -4.38 -13.44 -9.48
N CYS A 63 -3.44 -12.57 -9.11
CA CYS A 63 -2.22 -12.95 -8.40
C CYS A 63 -2.35 -12.64 -6.90
N PHE A 64 -1.91 -13.57 -6.07
CA PHE A 64 -1.93 -13.47 -4.61
C PHE A 64 -0.55 -13.70 -4.03
N PHE A 65 -0.26 -13.03 -2.92
CA PHE A 65 0.86 -13.37 -2.05
C PHE A 65 0.38 -14.34 -0.98
N ALA A 66 1.07 -15.46 -0.85
CA ALA A 66 0.70 -16.55 0.04
C ALA A 66 1.90 -17.00 0.87
N ALA A 67 1.63 -17.45 2.10
CA ALA A 67 2.63 -18.02 2.99
C ALA A 67 2.41 -19.54 3.08
N GLN A 68 3.51 -20.30 3.03
CA GLN A 68 3.47 -21.74 3.28
C GLN A 68 2.97 -22.01 4.71
N VAL A 69 2.11 -23.01 4.84
CA VAL A 69 1.63 -23.54 6.12
C VAL A 69 2.28 -24.91 6.33
N GLY A 70 2.94 -25.08 7.48
CA GLY A 70 3.72 -26.28 7.76
C GLY A 70 5.05 -26.31 6.99
N ASN A 71 5.65 -27.51 6.91
CA ASN A 71 6.98 -27.72 6.35
C ASN A 71 6.98 -28.80 5.25
N ASP A 72 5.84 -29.00 4.58
CA ASP A 72 5.75 -29.94 3.46
C ASP A 72 6.83 -29.60 2.41
N PRO A 73 7.60 -30.59 1.93
CA PRO A 73 8.58 -30.35 0.89
C PRO A 73 7.89 -29.95 -0.41
N VAL A 74 8.54 -29.08 -1.19
CA VAL A 74 8.10 -28.80 -2.56
C VAL A 74 8.40 -30.02 -3.42
N VAL A 75 7.35 -30.62 -3.98
CA VAL A 75 7.44 -31.78 -4.85
C VAL A 75 6.66 -31.46 -6.13
N LEU A 76 7.14 -31.96 -7.27
CA LEU A 76 6.39 -31.82 -8.51
C LEU A 76 5.06 -32.55 -8.35
N GLY A 77 3.99 -31.77 -8.37
CA GLY A 77 2.64 -32.26 -8.27
C GLY A 77 2.16 -32.89 -9.58
N TYR A 78 0.85 -32.99 -9.73
CA TYR A 78 0.24 -33.52 -10.94
C TYR A 78 -1.16 -32.97 -11.12
N ASP A 79 -1.52 -32.73 -12.38
CA ASP A 79 -2.90 -32.54 -12.77
C ASP A 79 -3.56 -33.94 -12.91
N PRO A 80 -4.66 -34.23 -12.19
CA PRO A 80 -5.39 -35.50 -12.32
C PRO A 80 -5.80 -35.82 -13.78
N GLU A 81 -6.03 -34.80 -14.60
CA GLU A 81 -6.40 -34.95 -16.02
C GLU A 81 -5.24 -35.45 -16.90
N ASP A 82 -4.00 -35.36 -16.41
CA ASP A 82 -2.78 -35.73 -17.12
C ASP A 82 -2.29 -37.17 -16.83
N LEU A 83 -2.97 -37.92 -15.96
CA LEU A 83 -2.56 -39.27 -15.56
C LEU A 83 -2.43 -40.25 -16.75
N ALA A 84 -3.28 -40.09 -17.76
CA ALA A 84 -3.29 -40.92 -18.96
C ALA A 84 -2.27 -40.47 -20.04
N LYS A 85 -1.64 -39.30 -19.88
CA LYS A 85 -0.69 -38.75 -20.85
C LYS A 85 0.74 -39.23 -20.57
N GLU A 86 1.51 -39.43 -21.64
CA GLU A 86 2.95 -39.62 -21.55
C GLU A 86 3.61 -38.43 -20.83
N GLN A 87 4.72 -38.66 -20.14
CA GLN A 87 5.34 -37.64 -19.29
C GLN A 87 5.75 -36.37 -20.04
N SER A 88 6.13 -36.50 -21.31
CA SER A 88 6.43 -35.37 -22.22
C SER A 88 5.18 -34.58 -22.66
N ALA A 89 3.99 -35.18 -22.55
CA ALA A 89 2.71 -34.61 -22.92
C ALA A 89 1.91 -34.06 -21.72
N ARG A 90 2.42 -34.23 -20.49
CA ARG A 90 1.86 -33.60 -19.30
C ARG A 90 2.10 -32.10 -19.31
N ILE A 91 1.17 -31.33 -18.78
CA ILE A 91 1.29 -29.88 -18.69
C ILE A 91 2.42 -29.55 -17.70
N LEU A 92 2.38 -30.12 -16.51
CA LEU A 92 3.37 -29.84 -15.47
C LEU A 92 4.65 -30.66 -15.67
N GLN A 93 5.77 -29.98 -15.92
CA GLN A 93 7.05 -30.59 -16.30
C GLN A 93 8.12 -30.51 -15.22
N ASP A 94 8.15 -29.42 -14.45
CA ASP A 94 9.19 -29.16 -13.45
C ASP A 94 8.74 -28.12 -12.41
N ILE A 95 9.42 -28.08 -11.27
CA ILE A 95 9.17 -27.13 -10.19
C ILE A 95 10.47 -26.70 -9.54
N ARG A 96 10.57 -25.41 -9.21
CA ARG A 96 11.71 -24.89 -8.46
C ARG A 96 11.39 -23.65 -7.64
N TRP A 97 12.18 -23.47 -6.60
CA TRP A 97 12.37 -22.15 -6.02
C TRP A 97 13.22 -21.30 -6.96
N ALA A 98 12.78 -20.07 -7.19
CA ALA A 98 13.50 -19.06 -7.96
C ALA A 98 13.45 -17.75 -7.17
N SER A 99 14.57 -17.03 -7.13
CA SER A 99 14.59 -15.70 -6.52
C SER A 99 13.96 -14.68 -7.47
N LEU A 100 13.34 -13.62 -6.95
CA LEU A 100 12.73 -12.58 -7.79
C LEU A 100 13.75 -11.91 -8.74
N GLU A 101 15.01 -11.77 -8.33
CA GLU A 101 16.05 -11.17 -9.18
C GLU A 101 16.38 -12.07 -10.37
N GLU A 102 16.44 -13.39 -10.16
CA GLU A 102 16.75 -14.36 -11.21
C GLU A 102 15.71 -14.32 -12.34
N VAL A 103 14.44 -14.18 -11.97
CA VAL A 103 13.30 -14.23 -12.91
C VAL A 103 12.66 -12.86 -13.13
N ARG A 104 13.39 -11.77 -12.87
CA ARG A 104 12.88 -10.38 -12.98
C ARG A 104 12.28 -10.00 -14.34
N ASN A 105 12.69 -10.68 -15.41
CA ASN A 105 12.22 -10.44 -16.77
C ASN A 105 10.97 -11.26 -17.12
N ASP A 106 10.54 -12.17 -16.24
CA ASP A 106 9.25 -12.83 -16.39
C ASP A 106 8.11 -11.81 -16.25
N LYS A 107 7.07 -11.96 -17.06
CA LYS A 107 5.97 -10.98 -17.13
C LYS A 107 5.21 -10.85 -15.80
N GLN A 108 4.96 -11.96 -15.12
CA GLN A 108 4.23 -11.95 -13.84
C GLN A 108 5.13 -11.42 -12.72
N VAL A 109 6.41 -11.80 -12.74
CA VAL A 109 7.41 -11.30 -11.77
C VAL A 109 7.64 -9.80 -11.91
N ALA A 110 7.75 -9.28 -13.14
CA ALA A 110 7.92 -7.84 -13.38
C ALA A 110 6.75 -7.03 -12.77
N ARG A 111 5.52 -7.50 -12.95
CA ARG A 111 4.32 -6.89 -12.34
C ARG A 111 4.32 -6.96 -10.81
N LEU A 112 4.75 -8.09 -10.25
CA LEU A 112 4.93 -8.22 -8.80
C LEU A 112 5.98 -7.22 -8.28
N LEU A 113 7.10 -7.05 -8.99
CA LEU A 113 8.15 -6.10 -8.62
C LEU A 113 7.64 -4.65 -8.66
N GLU A 114 6.82 -4.29 -9.65
CA GLU A 114 6.14 -2.99 -9.73
C GLU A 114 5.20 -2.76 -8.55
N TYR A 115 4.34 -3.75 -8.23
CA TYR A 115 3.45 -3.69 -7.07
C TYR A 115 4.25 -3.48 -5.76
N LEU A 116 5.29 -4.28 -5.54
CA LEU A 116 6.13 -4.19 -4.35
C LEU A 116 6.88 -2.85 -4.28
N ALA A 117 7.32 -2.31 -5.42
CA ALA A 117 7.93 -0.99 -5.48
C ALA A 117 6.94 0.12 -5.12
N GLY A 118 5.70 0.04 -5.60
CA GLY A 118 4.61 0.94 -5.23
C GLY A 118 4.32 0.91 -3.73
N LYS A 119 4.15 -0.29 -3.15
CA LYS A 119 3.91 -0.48 -1.71
C LYS A 119 5.06 0.08 -0.85
N ARG A 120 6.31 -0.20 -1.22
CA ARG A 120 7.50 0.36 -0.54
C ARG A 120 7.55 1.88 -0.63
N ARG A 121 7.20 2.47 -1.78
CA ARG A 121 7.14 3.92 -1.95
C ARG A 121 6.08 4.54 -1.04
N GLN A 122 4.89 3.97 -1.01
CA GLN A 122 3.80 4.38 -0.11
C GLN A 122 4.24 4.33 1.37
N GLU A 123 4.81 3.21 1.82
CA GLU A 123 5.32 3.07 3.20
C GLU A 123 6.43 4.08 3.53
N LYS A 124 7.32 4.36 2.57
CA LYS A 124 8.37 5.36 2.71
C LYS A 124 7.78 6.77 2.86
N ARG A 125 6.82 7.15 2.02
CA ARG A 125 6.15 8.47 2.06
C ARG A 125 5.38 8.67 3.35
N GLN A 126 4.64 7.66 3.81
CA GLN A 126 3.96 7.71 5.12
C GLN A 126 4.96 7.93 6.25
N ARG A 127 6.10 7.21 6.22
CA ARG A 127 7.17 7.40 7.21
C ARG A 127 7.77 8.80 7.16
N VAL A 128 7.97 9.38 5.98
CA VAL A 128 8.43 10.76 5.82
C VAL A 128 7.46 11.74 6.48
N VAL A 129 6.15 11.57 6.29
CA VAL A 129 5.12 12.42 6.91
C VAL A 129 5.04 12.23 8.42
N THR A 130 5.16 10.99 8.91
CA THR A 130 5.27 10.75 10.37
C THR A 130 6.47 11.47 10.96
N ARG A 131 7.66 11.37 10.34
CA ARG A 131 8.86 12.07 10.80
C ARG A 131 8.73 13.59 10.69
N PHE A 132 8.07 14.10 9.65
CA PHE A 132 7.73 15.52 9.53
C PHE A 132 6.93 16.00 10.75
N TRP A 133 5.84 15.31 11.10
CA TRP A 133 5.02 15.65 12.25
C TRP A 133 5.77 15.51 13.58
N GLU A 134 6.63 14.50 13.73
CA GLU A 134 7.51 14.38 14.89
C GLU A 134 8.46 15.57 15.01
N CYS A 135 9.06 16.05 13.91
CA CYS A 135 9.92 17.23 13.92
C CYS A 135 9.14 18.48 14.37
N VAL A 136 7.94 18.70 13.82
CA VAL A 136 7.06 19.82 14.23
C VAL A 136 6.69 19.70 15.71
N SER A 137 6.20 18.54 16.13
CA SER A 137 5.78 18.27 17.51
C SER A 137 6.93 18.38 18.50
N ASN A 138 8.17 18.05 18.10
CA ASN A 138 9.38 18.15 18.93
C ASN A 138 10.14 19.49 18.80
N ALA A 139 9.64 20.45 18.00
CA ALA A 139 10.33 21.71 17.68
C ALA A 139 11.74 21.51 17.11
N GLU A 140 11.95 20.40 16.42
CA GLU A 140 13.18 20.08 15.70
C GLU A 140 13.06 20.60 14.25
N PHE A 141 12.73 21.88 14.10
CA PHE A 141 12.31 22.45 12.82
C PHE A 141 13.42 22.40 11.75
N GLU A 142 14.69 22.45 12.16
CA GLU A 142 15.83 22.32 11.25
C GLU A 142 15.81 20.96 10.53
N LYS A 143 15.34 19.89 11.19
CA LYS A 143 15.26 18.54 10.59
C LYS A 143 14.21 18.43 9.48
N LEU A 144 13.33 19.41 9.33
CA LEU A 144 12.37 19.47 8.20
C LEU A 144 13.08 19.51 6.84
N GLU A 145 14.35 19.93 6.79
CA GLU A 145 15.19 19.85 5.57
C GLU A 145 15.41 18.44 5.03
N LEU A 146 15.30 17.42 5.89
CA LEU A 146 15.41 16.02 5.50
C LEU A 146 14.16 15.51 4.79
N HIS A 147 13.02 16.18 5.00
CA HIS A 147 11.71 15.68 4.60
C HIS A 147 11.08 16.49 3.45
N MET A 148 11.44 17.77 3.32
CA MET A 148 10.85 18.66 2.31
C MET A 148 11.86 18.98 1.19
N THR A 149 11.35 19.20 -0.01
CA THR A 149 12.11 19.79 -1.13
C THR A 149 12.47 21.25 -0.81
N PRO A 150 13.55 21.83 -1.37
CA PRO A 150 13.91 23.22 -1.12
C PRO A 150 12.81 24.21 -1.53
N HIS A 151 12.12 23.92 -2.64
CA HIS A 151 11.05 24.73 -3.23
C HIS A 151 9.64 24.35 -2.76
N ALA A 152 9.53 23.63 -1.63
CA ALA A 152 8.25 23.17 -1.13
C ALA A 152 7.28 24.33 -0.86
N LYS A 153 5.99 24.14 -1.15
CA LYS A 153 4.94 25.15 -0.89
C LYS A 153 4.00 24.67 0.20
N VAL A 154 3.64 25.55 1.13
CA VAL A 154 2.65 25.25 2.18
C VAL A 154 1.48 26.21 2.04
N TYR A 155 0.32 25.66 1.72
CA TYR A 155 -0.93 26.41 1.59
C TYR A 155 -1.70 26.36 2.91
N LEU A 156 -2.20 27.52 3.32
CA LEU A 156 -3.05 27.72 4.49
C LEU A 156 -4.41 28.25 4.03
N PRO A 157 -5.33 27.38 3.54
CA PRO A 157 -6.55 27.83 2.87
C PRO A 157 -7.53 28.57 3.79
N ASN A 158 -7.52 28.28 5.10
CA ASN A 158 -8.35 28.97 6.09
C ASN A 158 -8.16 30.49 6.06
N THR A 159 -6.93 30.96 5.80
CA THR A 159 -6.56 32.38 5.77
C THR A 159 -6.14 32.87 4.39
N ARG A 160 -6.12 31.97 3.38
CA ARG A 160 -5.71 32.24 1.99
C ARG A 160 -4.23 32.64 1.86
N GLU A 161 -3.38 32.01 2.66
CA GLU A 161 -1.94 32.26 2.64
C GLU A 161 -1.17 31.11 1.99
N VAL A 162 0.02 31.42 1.50
CA VAL A 162 0.98 30.44 1.01
C VAL A 162 2.38 30.81 1.50
N ILE A 163 3.09 29.81 2.00
CA ILE A 163 4.51 29.89 2.36
C ILE A 163 5.31 29.28 1.21
N LEU A 164 6.24 30.03 0.66
CA LEU A 164 7.01 29.66 -0.52
C LEU A 164 8.43 29.26 -0.14
N GLY A 165 8.73 27.97 -0.25
CA GLY A 165 10.04 27.43 0.06
C GLY A 165 10.14 26.91 1.49
N ARG A 166 10.96 25.87 1.64
CA ARG A 166 11.16 25.19 2.91
C ARG A 166 11.82 26.06 3.97
N ALA A 167 12.75 26.94 3.58
CA ALA A 167 13.43 27.83 4.52
C ALA A 167 12.44 28.76 5.23
N ASP A 168 11.51 29.33 4.47
CA ASP A 168 10.45 30.20 5.00
C ASP A 168 9.47 29.43 5.88
N TYR A 169 9.16 28.17 5.55
CA TYR A 169 8.33 27.32 6.39
C TYR A 169 9.00 26.97 7.74
N ILE A 170 10.31 26.71 7.74
CA ILE A 170 11.08 26.49 8.97
C ILE A 170 11.08 27.77 9.81
N LEU A 171 11.32 28.93 9.20
CA LEU A 171 11.28 30.22 9.88
C LEU A 171 9.89 30.50 10.46
N PHE A 172 8.82 30.27 9.69
CA PHE A 172 7.43 30.40 10.13
C PHE A 172 7.16 29.60 11.39
N ASN A 173 7.52 28.31 11.40
CA ASN A 173 7.32 27.45 12.57
C ASN A 173 8.16 27.89 13.78
N ARG A 174 9.40 28.34 13.57
CA ARG A 174 10.27 28.87 14.64
C ARG A 174 9.75 30.17 15.25
N SER A 175 9.15 31.02 14.42
CA SER A 175 8.58 32.30 14.82
C SER A 175 7.20 32.16 15.45
N TYR A 176 6.55 30.99 15.30
CA TYR A 176 5.21 30.78 15.84
C TYR A 176 5.24 30.80 17.38
N PRO A 177 4.43 31.63 18.05
CA PRO A 177 4.49 31.79 19.50
C PRO A 177 4.13 30.52 20.27
N GLY A 178 4.88 30.28 21.36
CA GLY A 178 4.62 29.20 22.29
C GLY A 178 5.04 27.82 21.78
N ARG A 179 4.71 26.79 22.56
CA ARG A 179 4.99 25.40 22.20
C ARG A 179 3.72 24.72 21.72
N TRP A 180 3.84 23.93 20.67
CA TRP A 180 2.73 23.17 20.11
C TRP A 180 3.13 21.71 19.92
N TYR A 181 2.18 20.82 20.18
CA TYR A 181 2.34 19.37 20.09
C TYR A 181 1.31 18.83 19.11
N ALA A 182 1.74 17.96 18.21
CA ALA A 182 0.89 17.27 17.27
C ALA A 182 0.80 15.78 17.60
N GLU A 183 -0.41 15.24 17.56
CA GLU A 183 -0.74 13.83 17.72
C GLU A 183 -1.49 13.37 16.46
N ILE A 184 -0.87 12.50 15.65
CA ILE A 184 -1.51 11.98 14.44
C ILE A 184 -2.60 10.99 14.86
N GLU A 185 -3.85 11.25 14.47
CA GLU A 185 -4.98 10.35 14.71
C GLU A 185 -5.19 9.36 13.56
N ARG A 186 -4.93 9.80 12.33
CA ARG A 186 -5.07 8.96 11.14
C ARG A 186 -4.10 9.39 10.06
N THR A 187 -3.61 8.39 9.33
CA THR A 187 -2.88 8.56 8.08
C THR A 187 -3.54 7.69 7.01
N CYS A 188 -3.68 8.22 5.80
CA CYS A 188 -4.01 7.43 4.62
C CYS A 188 -3.26 7.97 3.40
N GLU A 189 -3.30 7.22 2.29
CA GLU A 189 -2.77 7.68 1.01
C GLU A 189 -3.83 7.50 -0.07
N ARG A 190 -4.00 8.54 -0.89
CA ARG A 190 -4.96 8.56 -1.99
C ARG A 190 -4.43 9.42 -3.11
N ASP A 191 -4.50 8.93 -4.34
CA ASP A 191 -4.10 9.66 -5.56
C ASP A 191 -2.67 10.24 -5.47
N GLY A 192 -1.76 9.50 -4.83
CA GLY A 192 -0.36 9.89 -4.62
C GLY A 192 -0.12 10.91 -3.51
N LEU A 193 -1.17 11.35 -2.81
CA LEU A 193 -1.11 12.23 -1.64
C LEU A 193 -1.14 11.41 -0.36
N VAL A 194 -0.23 11.70 0.57
CA VAL A 194 -0.39 11.25 1.96
C VAL A 194 -1.27 12.26 2.68
N ILE A 195 -2.26 11.80 3.42
CA ILE A 195 -3.24 12.64 4.12
C ILE A 195 -3.18 12.26 5.59
N THR A 196 -3.08 13.26 6.46
CA THR A 196 -3.14 13.06 7.91
C THR A 196 -4.26 13.87 8.53
N THR A 197 -4.95 13.29 9.50
CA THR A 197 -5.69 14.06 10.52
C THR A 197 -4.89 14.02 11.82
N ALA A 198 -4.59 15.18 12.37
CA ALA A 198 -3.83 15.31 13.61
C ALA A 198 -4.55 16.22 14.59
N LYS A 199 -4.43 15.94 15.88
CA LYS A 199 -4.83 16.86 16.94
C LYS A 199 -3.61 17.66 17.38
N VAL A 200 -3.66 18.97 17.16
CA VAL A 200 -2.59 19.89 17.53
C VAL A 200 -3.02 20.67 18.78
N ARG A 201 -2.17 20.73 19.80
CA ARG A 201 -2.45 21.35 21.09
C ARG A 201 -1.35 22.33 21.48
N SER A 202 -1.71 23.45 22.09
CA SER A 202 -0.73 24.33 22.73
C SER A 202 -0.14 23.63 23.96
N GLY A 203 1.08 24.01 24.35
CA GLY A 203 1.80 23.34 25.41
C GLY A 203 1.24 23.57 26.81
N ASP A 204 0.51 24.66 27.00
CA ASP A 204 -0.32 24.94 28.18
C ASP A 204 -1.70 24.26 28.11
N SER A 205 -2.01 23.56 27.01
CA SER A 205 -3.29 22.91 26.72
C SER A 205 -4.51 23.87 26.66
N SER A 206 -4.28 25.18 26.57
CA SER A 206 -5.35 26.17 26.47
C SER A 206 -6.07 26.16 25.11
N MET A 207 -5.37 25.72 24.05
CA MET A 207 -5.88 25.68 22.69
C MET A 207 -5.65 24.31 22.06
N SER A 208 -6.59 23.88 21.21
CA SER A 208 -6.40 22.71 20.37
C SER A 208 -7.21 22.79 19.09
N PHE A 209 -6.72 22.10 18.06
CA PHE A 209 -7.29 22.08 16.72
C PHE A 209 -7.25 20.66 16.15
N TYR A 210 -8.23 20.32 15.33
CA TYR A 210 -8.13 19.18 14.42
C TYR A 210 -7.62 19.69 13.07
N VAL A 211 -6.47 19.17 12.65
CA VAL A 211 -5.78 19.60 11.44
C VAL A 211 -5.81 18.47 10.43
N THR A 212 -6.26 18.78 9.21
CA THR A 212 -6.15 17.87 8.06
C THR A 212 -5.09 18.40 7.12
N SER A 213 -4.03 17.63 6.90
CA SER A 213 -2.92 18.02 6.03
C SER A 213 -2.81 17.05 4.85
N TYR A 214 -2.73 17.60 3.64
CA TYR A 214 -2.50 16.87 2.39
C TYR A 214 -1.05 17.10 1.97
N PHE A 215 -0.29 16.02 1.77
CA PHE A 215 1.12 16.06 1.41
C PHE A 215 1.30 15.53 0.00
N ALA A 216 1.77 16.40 -0.90
CA ALA A 216 2.26 16.01 -2.21
C ALA A 216 3.77 15.77 -2.18
N PHE A 217 4.25 14.94 -3.11
CA PHE A 217 5.65 14.53 -3.16
C PHE A 217 6.26 14.77 -4.53
N GLU A 218 7.52 15.18 -4.51
CA GLU A 218 8.45 15.04 -5.62
C GLU A 218 9.46 13.96 -5.21
N ASP A 219 9.50 12.88 -5.98
CA ASP A 219 10.13 11.61 -5.58
C ASP A 219 9.62 11.13 -4.20
N ASP A 220 10.51 11.16 -3.19
CA ASP A 220 10.26 10.74 -1.81
C ASP A 220 10.35 11.91 -0.81
N ARG A 221 10.31 13.16 -1.28
CA ARG A 221 10.32 14.36 -0.43
C ARG A 221 9.03 15.17 -0.62
N ILE A 222 8.58 15.81 0.46
CA ILE A 222 7.39 16.64 0.47
C ILE A 222 7.64 17.87 -0.40
N SER A 223 6.81 18.05 -1.43
CA SER A 223 6.87 19.19 -2.35
C SER A 223 5.75 20.19 -2.09
N GLU A 224 4.58 19.73 -1.66
CA GLU A 224 3.49 20.63 -1.27
C GLU A 224 2.78 20.10 -0.03
N ILE A 225 2.30 21.03 0.79
CA ILE A 225 1.42 20.76 1.92
C ILE A 225 0.21 21.68 1.80
N ALA A 226 -0.99 21.16 1.96
CA ALA A 226 -2.18 21.97 2.18
C ALA A 226 -2.80 21.62 3.53
N GLU A 227 -2.89 22.59 4.44
CA GLU A 227 -3.33 22.36 5.82
C GLU A 227 -4.64 23.07 6.13
N TYR A 228 -5.63 22.31 6.58
CA TYR A 228 -6.93 22.80 6.98
C TYR A 228 -7.06 22.69 8.50
N TRP A 229 -7.18 23.83 9.16
CA TRP A 229 -7.25 23.94 10.61
C TRP A 229 -8.71 24.08 11.05
N GLY A 230 -9.25 23.06 11.70
CA GLY A 230 -10.61 23.04 12.23
C GLY A 230 -10.66 23.51 13.68
N GLU A 231 -11.52 24.50 13.96
CA GLU A 231 -11.81 24.94 15.32
C GLU A 231 -12.65 23.92 16.08
N ASN A 232 -12.33 23.75 17.37
CA ASN A 232 -13.11 22.92 18.27
C ASN A 232 -14.33 23.70 18.75
N SER A 233 -15.53 23.22 18.42
CA SER A 233 -16.79 23.86 18.81
C SER A 233 -17.74 22.90 19.50
N GLU A 234 -18.59 23.46 20.35
CA GLU A 234 -19.67 22.73 20.98
C GLU A 234 -20.78 22.40 19.96
N PRO A 235 -21.38 21.19 20.01
CA PRO A 235 -22.54 20.91 19.19
C PRO A 235 -23.67 21.92 19.43
N PRO A 236 -24.42 22.33 18.39
CA PRO A 236 -25.55 23.23 18.52
C PRO A 236 -26.61 22.64 19.44
N ALA A 237 -27.36 23.50 20.14
CA ALA A 237 -28.27 23.12 21.22
C ALA A 237 -29.27 22.00 20.86
N TRP A 238 -29.82 22.02 19.64
CA TRP A 238 -30.77 21.01 19.19
C TRP A 238 -30.16 19.60 19.10
N ARG A 239 -28.86 19.47 18.82
CA ARG A 239 -28.14 18.18 18.84
C ARG A 239 -27.81 17.71 20.26
N ARG A 240 -27.66 18.64 21.21
CA ARG A 240 -27.38 18.33 22.62
C ARG A 240 -28.62 17.81 23.36
N ASN A 241 -29.80 18.29 22.96
CA ASN A 241 -31.07 17.92 23.61
C ASN A 241 -31.75 16.70 22.97
N GLY A 242 -31.21 16.16 21.87
CA GLY A 242 -31.75 14.99 21.17
C GLY A 242 -30.94 13.72 21.44
N ALA A 243 -31.59 12.55 21.45
CA ALA A 243 -30.92 11.24 21.62
C ALA A 243 -30.18 10.73 20.36
N LEU A 244 -30.03 11.58 19.33
CA LEU A 244 -29.50 11.18 18.01
C LEU A 244 -27.96 11.14 17.96
N THR A 245 -27.28 11.85 18.85
CA THR A 245 -25.81 11.91 18.86
C THR A 245 -25.26 11.66 20.25
N LYS A 246 -24.10 11.00 20.33
CA LYS A 246 -23.32 10.81 21.56
C LYS A 246 -21.91 11.36 21.34
N ARG A 247 -21.26 11.83 22.40
CA ARG A 247 -19.84 12.17 22.34
C ARG A 247 -19.02 10.87 22.28
N TYR A 248 -17.91 10.94 21.56
CA TYR A 248 -16.90 9.89 21.47
C TYR A 248 -15.59 10.41 22.04
#